data_AF-A0A261KT76-F1
#
_entry.id   AF-A0A261KT76-F1
#
_cell.length_a   1.000
_cell.length_b   1.000
_cell.length_c   1.000
_cell.angle_alpha   90.00
_cell.angle_beta   90.00
_cell.angle_gamma   90.00
#
_symmetry.space_group_name_H-M   'P 1'
#
loop_
_entity.id
_entity.type
_entity.pdbx_description
1 polymer ?
#
loop_
_entity_poly.entity_id
_entity_poly.type
_entity_poly.pdbx_seq_one_letter_code
_entity_poly.pdbx_strand_id
1 'polypeptide(L)'
;MGGTISGNNNTQGNDNIHGNNNIRGNNNVAGGEQIRATKVVEMLADLEEKILNFTPLPEANRENSITRLKAAKVEAKESQPDKESIAKSLKRVNETLNEAGKTTEEVKELVNELFPTVKKVAGYLGYAAGKIWMM
;
A
#
# COMPACT_ATOMS: atom_id res chain seq x y z
N MET A 1 46.70 -43.13 -5.90
CA MET A 1 45.61 -44.12 -5.72
C MET A 1 44.83 -43.64 -4.49
N GLY A 2 43.64 -43.05 -4.56
CA GLY A 2 42.46 -43.44 -5.31
C GLY A 2 41.70 -44.49 -4.49
N GLY A 3 40.61 -44.13 -3.79
CA GLY A 3 39.71 -45.10 -3.15
C GLY A 3 38.95 -44.61 -1.92
N THR A 4 37.62 -44.63 -2.04
CA THR A 4 36.50 -44.18 -1.18
C THR A 4 36.09 -45.13 -0.03
N ILE A 5 35.58 -44.60 1.09
CA ILE A 5 34.64 -45.24 2.06
C ILE A 5 33.85 -44.07 2.70
N SER A 6 32.55 -43.78 2.51
CA SER A 6 31.26 -44.50 2.51
C SER A 6 30.74 -44.94 3.90
N GLY A 7 29.78 -44.16 4.42
CA GLY A 7 28.81 -44.48 5.51
C GLY A 7 29.38 -44.46 6.94
N ASN A 8 28.64 -44.15 8.00
CA ASN A 8 27.19 -44.19 8.21
C ASN A 8 26.77 -43.31 9.40
N ASN A 9 25.49 -42.96 9.39
CA ASN A 9 24.65 -42.19 10.31
C ASN A 9 24.84 -42.41 11.82
N ASN A 10 24.51 -41.39 12.65
CA ASN A 10 23.32 -41.36 13.52
C ASN A 10 23.47 -40.26 14.60
N THR A 11 22.69 -39.17 14.52
CA THR A 11 22.42 -38.34 15.70
C THR A 11 20.94 -38.02 15.72
N GLN A 12 20.26 -38.93 16.39
CA GLN A 12 18.88 -38.91 16.84
C GLN A 12 18.60 -37.62 17.62
N GLY A 13 17.51 -36.94 17.24
CA GLY A 13 17.12 -35.65 17.82
C GLY A 13 16.50 -35.75 19.20
N ASN A 14 16.27 -34.58 19.81
CA ASN A 14 14.99 -34.28 20.46
C ASN A 14 14.82 -32.77 20.76
N ASP A 15 13.65 -32.25 20.36
CA ASP A 15 12.81 -31.22 20.99
C ASP A 15 13.36 -29.86 21.44
N ASN A 16 12.99 -28.81 20.68
CA ASN A 16 12.09 -27.78 21.20
C ASN A 16 11.45 -26.98 20.04
N ILE A 17 10.37 -27.53 19.49
CA ILE A 17 9.46 -26.82 18.58
C ILE A 17 8.60 -25.88 19.42
N HIS A 18 8.97 -24.60 19.49
CA HIS A 18 8.06 -23.51 19.83
C HIS A 18 8.41 -22.28 19.00
N GLY A 19 7.76 -22.16 17.84
CA GLY A 19 7.89 -21.04 16.94
C GLY A 19 6.81 -21.12 15.89
N ASN A 20 5.59 -20.79 16.28
CA ASN A 20 4.44 -20.63 15.40
C ASN A 20 4.74 -19.54 14.36
N ASN A 21 5.37 -19.91 13.25
CA ASN A 21 5.45 -19.07 12.06
C ASN A 21 4.68 -19.77 10.95
N ASN A 22 3.48 -19.24 10.70
CA ASN A 22 2.67 -19.50 9.51
C ASN A 22 3.48 -19.19 8.24
N ILE A 23 4.32 -20.13 7.81
CA ILE A 23 4.94 -20.11 6.48
C ILE A 23 3.92 -20.71 5.53
N ARG A 24 3.03 -19.88 5.00
CA ARG A 24 2.21 -20.21 3.83
C ARG A 24 2.51 -19.23 2.71
N GLY A 25 3.43 -19.63 1.84
CA GLY A 25 3.54 -19.17 0.45
C GLY A 25 4.34 -17.90 0.20
N ASN A 26 5.66 -17.93 0.42
CA ASN A 26 6.56 -16.90 -0.12
C ASN A 26 7.23 -17.44 -1.40
N ASN A 27 6.59 -17.23 -2.55
CA ASN A 27 7.28 -17.37 -3.84
C ASN A 27 8.07 -16.08 -4.10
N ASN A 28 9.38 -16.18 -3.88
CA ASN A 28 10.35 -15.13 -4.15
C ASN A 28 10.38 -14.79 -5.66
N VAL A 29 10.10 -13.53 -6.00
CA VAL A 29 10.67 -12.90 -7.20
C VAL A 29 11.37 -11.62 -6.74
N ALA A 30 12.60 -11.47 -7.20
CA ALA A 30 13.63 -10.58 -6.69
C ALA A 30 13.33 -9.07 -6.77
N GLY A 31 13.83 -8.30 -5.80
CA GLY A 31 14.30 -6.93 -6.02
C GLY A 31 13.36 -5.76 -5.73
N GLY A 32 12.24 -5.94 -5.04
CA GLY A 32 11.40 -4.83 -4.59
C GLY A 32 10.61 -5.21 -3.34
N GLU A 33 10.57 -4.33 -2.34
CA GLU A 33 9.78 -4.53 -1.13
C GLU A 33 8.31 -4.72 -1.53
N GLN A 34 7.83 -5.97 -1.52
CA GLN A 34 6.44 -6.29 -1.87
C GLN A 34 5.54 -5.64 -0.82
N ILE A 35 4.88 -4.55 -1.22
CA ILE A 35 3.98 -3.79 -0.36
C ILE A 35 2.86 -4.73 0.10
N ARG A 36 2.73 -4.90 1.42
CA ARG A 36 1.68 -5.69 2.06
C ARG A 36 0.42 -4.85 2.28
N ALA A 37 -0.73 -5.49 2.42
CA ALA A 37 -2.01 -4.82 2.68
C ALA A 37 -1.96 -3.90 3.92
N THR A 38 -1.27 -4.33 4.99
CA THR A 38 -1.04 -3.49 6.19
C THR A 38 -0.31 -2.19 5.84
N LYS A 39 0.70 -2.26 4.97
CA LYS A 39 1.44 -1.09 4.53
C LYS A 39 0.61 -0.16 3.65
N VAL A 40 -0.34 -0.70 2.89
CA VAL A 40 -1.32 0.11 2.12
C VAL A 40 -2.25 0.87 3.06
N VAL A 41 -2.71 0.23 4.14
CA VAL A 41 -3.55 0.90 5.15
C VAL A 41 -2.80 2.06 5.82
N GLU A 42 -1.51 1.88 6.14
CA GLU A 42 -0.66 2.96 6.65
C GLU A 42 -0.49 4.10 5.63
N MET A 43 -0.22 3.77 4.36
CA MET A 43 -0.10 4.78 3.30
C MET A 43 -1.40 5.56 3.09
N LEU A 44 -2.56 4.89 3.13
CA LEU A 44 -3.85 5.57 3.04
C LEU A 44 -4.13 6.45 4.26
N ALA A 45 -3.65 6.06 5.44
CA ALA A 45 -3.73 6.89 6.65
C ALA A 45 -2.83 8.14 6.56
N ASP A 46 -1.63 8.01 6.00
CA ASP A 46 -0.73 9.15 5.73
C ASP A 46 -1.39 10.15 4.76
N LEU A 47 -2.04 9.66 3.70
CA LEU A 47 -2.82 10.52 2.79
C LEU A 47 -3.97 11.24 3.53
N GLU A 48 -4.66 10.56 4.44
CA GLU A 48 -5.72 11.18 5.25
C GLU A 48 -5.15 12.31 6.12
N GLU A 49 -4.08 12.05 6.84
CA GLU A 49 -3.49 13.02 7.76
C GLU A 49 -3.02 14.27 7.01
N LYS A 50 -2.34 14.08 5.87
CA LYS A 50 -1.88 15.20 5.04
C LYS A 50 -3.03 16.04 4.52
N ILE A 51 -4.09 15.41 3.99
CA ILE A 51 -5.26 16.14 3.49
C ILE A 51 -6.01 16.84 4.63
N LEU A 52 -6.17 16.18 5.78
CA LEU A 52 -6.89 16.72 6.93
C LEU A 52 -6.21 18.00 7.46
N ASN A 53 -4.89 18.00 7.53
CA ASN A 53 -4.11 19.12 8.05
C ASN A 53 -3.85 20.23 7.01
N PHE A 54 -4.24 20.02 5.75
CA PHE A 54 -4.01 20.99 4.68
C PHE A 54 -5.09 22.07 4.65
N THR A 55 -4.85 23.14 5.43
CA THR A 55 -5.78 24.26 5.59
C THR A 55 -6.11 25.05 4.31
N PRO A 56 -5.26 25.13 3.27
CA PRO A 56 -5.62 25.82 2.03
C PRO A 56 -6.71 25.12 1.20
N LEU A 57 -6.95 23.82 1.42
CA LEU A 57 -8.07 23.12 0.78
C LEU A 57 -9.37 23.39 1.56
N PRO A 58 -10.51 23.72 0.93
CA PRO A 58 -11.77 23.92 1.65
C PRO A 58 -12.16 22.71 2.52
N GLU A 59 -12.76 22.97 3.67
CA GLU A 59 -13.12 21.93 4.65
C GLU A 59 -13.98 20.82 4.04
N ALA A 60 -15.02 21.18 3.28
CA ALA A 60 -15.87 20.21 2.59
C ALA A 60 -15.06 19.30 1.63
N ASN A 61 -14.03 19.83 0.97
CA ASN A 61 -13.17 19.07 0.07
C ASN A 61 -12.23 18.14 0.84
N ARG A 62 -11.72 18.57 2.01
CA ARG A 62 -11.00 17.70 2.93
C ARG A 62 -11.90 16.56 3.38
N GLU A 63 -13.06 16.84 3.97
CA GLU A 63 -13.98 15.83 4.53
C GLU A 63 -14.41 14.79 3.49
N ASN A 64 -14.75 15.23 2.28
CA ASN A 64 -15.08 14.34 1.17
C ASN A 64 -13.93 13.41 0.80
N SER A 65 -12.71 13.94 0.77
CA SER A 65 -11.50 13.17 0.46
C SER A 65 -11.18 12.17 1.58
N ILE A 66 -11.25 12.60 2.84
CA ILE A 66 -11.05 11.74 4.01
C ILE A 66 -12.06 10.60 4.05
N THR A 67 -13.33 10.88 3.75
CA THR A 67 -14.38 9.84 3.72
C THR A 67 -14.07 8.74 2.71
N ARG A 68 -13.56 9.11 1.52
CA ARG A 68 -13.15 8.17 0.47
C ARG A 68 -11.92 7.37 0.87
N LEU A 69 -10.94 8.00 1.51
CA LEU A 69 -9.75 7.30 2.01
C LEU A 69 -10.08 6.33 3.16
N LYS A 70 -11.02 6.69 4.03
CA LYS A 70 -11.51 5.80 5.09
C LYS A 70 -12.15 4.53 4.51
N ALA A 71 -12.99 4.68 3.48
CA ALA A 71 -13.57 3.54 2.77
C ALA A 71 -12.49 2.66 2.13
N ALA A 72 -11.50 3.27 1.47
CA ALA A 72 -10.37 2.56 0.90
C ALA A 72 -9.54 1.80 1.95
N LYS A 73 -9.36 2.35 3.16
CA LYS A 73 -8.66 1.67 4.26
C LYS A 73 -9.45 0.49 4.81
N VAL A 74 -10.78 0.62 4.92
CA VAL A 74 -11.63 -0.50 5.34
C VAL A 74 -11.46 -1.64 4.35
N GLU A 75 -11.59 -1.35 3.05
CA GLU A 75 -11.40 -2.34 1.99
C GLU A 75 -9.99 -2.97 2.00
N ALA A 76 -8.95 -2.16 2.21
CA ALA A 76 -7.57 -2.64 2.27
C ALA A 76 -7.27 -3.56 3.47
N LYS A 77 -8.12 -3.56 4.51
CA LYS A 77 -7.99 -4.45 5.67
C LYS A 77 -8.65 -5.82 5.47
N GLU A 78 -9.47 -5.96 4.43
CA GLU A 78 -10.15 -7.22 4.15
C GLU A 78 -9.17 -8.34 3.82
N SER A 79 -9.57 -9.59 4.06
CA SER A 79 -8.74 -10.76 3.73
C SER A 79 -8.50 -10.89 2.22
N GLN A 80 -9.47 -10.42 1.42
CA GLN A 80 -9.37 -10.30 -0.03
C GLN A 80 -9.80 -8.89 -0.45
N PRO A 81 -8.89 -7.89 -0.41
CA PRO A 81 -9.25 -6.51 -0.72
C PRO A 81 -9.74 -6.34 -2.15
N ASP A 82 -10.86 -5.63 -2.33
CA ASP A 82 -11.29 -5.11 -3.62
C ASP A 82 -10.38 -3.95 -4.06
N LYS A 83 -9.33 -4.33 -4.81
CA LYS A 83 -8.35 -3.40 -5.34
C LYS A 83 -8.96 -2.36 -6.29
N GLU A 84 -10.05 -2.70 -6.97
CA GLU A 84 -10.74 -1.77 -7.88
C GLU A 84 -11.46 -0.68 -7.07
N SER A 85 -12.13 -1.05 -5.99
CA SER A 85 -12.80 -0.09 -5.10
C SER A 85 -11.82 0.86 -4.39
N ILE A 86 -10.64 0.36 -4.00
CA ILE A 86 -9.55 1.22 -3.47
C ILE A 86 -9.07 2.19 -4.56
N ALA A 87 -8.82 1.70 -5.78
CA ALA A 87 -8.39 2.54 -6.90
C ALA A 87 -9.43 3.62 -7.25
N LYS A 88 -10.73 3.28 -7.29
CA LYS A 88 -11.83 4.22 -7.51
C LYS A 88 -11.89 5.30 -6.43
N SER A 89 -11.69 4.92 -5.16
CA SER A 89 -11.68 5.87 -4.05
C SER A 89 -10.53 6.87 -4.17
N LEU A 90 -9.33 6.40 -4.48
CA LEU A 90 -8.16 7.25 -4.73
C LEU A 90 -8.36 8.17 -5.93
N LYS A 91 -8.94 7.66 -7.02
CA LYS A 91 -9.25 8.48 -8.21
C LYS A 91 -10.18 9.63 -7.86
N ARG A 92 -11.24 9.35 -7.08
CA ARG A 92 -12.17 10.37 -6.62
C ARG A 92 -11.50 11.41 -5.71
N VAL A 93 -10.57 10.99 -4.84
CA VAL A 93 -9.77 11.95 -4.05
C VAL A 93 -9.02 12.90 -4.99
N ASN A 94 -8.32 12.35 -5.99
CA ASN A 94 -7.61 13.16 -6.97
C ASN A 94 -8.53 14.12 -7.73
N GLU A 95 -9.72 13.67 -8.16
CA GLU A 95 -10.71 14.53 -8.81
C GLU A 95 -11.10 15.73 -7.91
N THR A 96 -11.35 15.50 -6.63
CA THR A 96 -11.66 16.58 -5.67
C THR A 96 -10.50 17.54 -5.47
N LEU A 97 -9.27 17.03 -5.35
CA LEU A 97 -8.09 17.86 -5.19
C LEU A 97 -7.79 18.68 -6.47
N ASN A 98 -7.88 18.07 -7.65
CA ASN A 98 -7.64 18.75 -8.92
C ASN A 98 -8.69 19.82 -9.22
N GLU A 99 -9.96 19.60 -8.91
CA GLU A 99 -10.98 20.66 -9.05
C GLU A 99 -10.65 21.86 -8.16
N ALA A 100 -10.20 21.64 -6.92
CA ALA A 100 -9.75 22.71 -6.04
C ALA A 100 -8.41 23.34 -6.48
N GLY A 101 -7.52 22.54 -7.07
CA GLY A 101 -6.21 22.98 -7.58
C GLY A 101 -6.30 23.90 -8.79
N LYS A 102 -7.44 23.95 -9.50
CA LYS A 102 -7.65 24.93 -10.58
C LYS A 102 -7.57 26.37 -10.09
N THR A 103 -7.90 26.62 -8.82
CA THR A 103 -7.98 27.96 -8.23
C THR A 103 -6.86 28.27 -7.23
N THR A 104 -6.13 27.25 -6.78
CA THR A 104 -5.17 27.36 -5.65
C THR A 104 -3.91 26.58 -5.96
N GLU A 105 -2.76 27.26 -6.03
CA GLU A 105 -1.50 26.64 -6.41
C GLU A 105 -1.00 25.65 -5.35
N GLU A 106 -1.22 25.97 -4.08
CA GLU A 106 -0.86 25.13 -2.94
C GLU A 106 -1.56 23.77 -3.00
N VAL A 107 -2.78 23.72 -3.54
CA VAL A 107 -3.50 22.45 -3.73
C VAL A 107 -2.85 21.61 -4.84
N LYS A 108 -2.30 22.22 -5.89
CA LYS A 108 -1.53 21.49 -6.92
C LYS A 108 -0.23 20.94 -6.33
N GLU A 109 0.44 21.71 -5.49
CA GLU A 109 1.63 21.24 -4.75
C GLU A 109 1.29 20.04 -3.87
N LEU A 110 0.16 20.07 -3.15
CA LEU A 110 -0.32 18.92 -2.39
C LEU A 110 -0.55 17.69 -3.30
N VAL A 111 -1.21 17.83 -4.45
CA VAL A 111 -1.43 16.73 -5.40
C VAL A 111 -0.10 16.08 -5.81
N ASN A 112 0.93 16.88 -6.05
CA ASN A 112 2.28 16.41 -6.35
C ASN A 112 2.96 15.74 -5.15
N GLU A 113 2.78 16.28 -3.94
CA GLU A 113 3.33 15.73 -2.70
C GLU A 113 2.73 14.35 -2.36
N LEU A 114 1.45 14.14 -2.65
CA LEU A 114 0.75 12.87 -2.39
C LEU A 114 1.10 11.79 -3.43
N PHE A 115 1.54 12.19 -4.64
CA PHE A 115 1.77 11.28 -5.76
C PHE A 115 2.73 10.11 -5.46
N PRO A 116 3.88 10.28 -4.76
CA PRO A 116 4.77 9.17 -4.44
C PRO A 116 4.11 8.07 -3.61
N THR A 117 3.27 8.45 -2.64
CA THR A 117 2.50 7.52 -1.82
C THR A 117 1.44 6.82 -2.66
N VAL A 118 0.71 7.58 -3.50
CA VAL A 118 -0.30 7.02 -4.40
C VAL A 118 0.32 6.06 -5.41
N LYS A 119 1.50 6.34 -5.94
CA LYS A 119 2.23 5.46 -6.87
C LYS A 119 2.53 4.10 -6.24
N LYS A 120 2.94 4.09 -4.97
CA LYS A 120 3.19 2.85 -4.21
C LYS A 120 1.89 2.06 -4.00
N VAL A 121 0.82 2.74 -3.60
CA VAL A 121 -0.50 2.11 -3.45
C VAL A 121 -1.00 1.56 -4.79
N ALA A 122 -0.91 2.32 -5.88
CA ALA A 122 -1.29 1.88 -7.22
C ALA A 122 -0.53 0.62 -7.67
N GLY A 123 0.78 0.55 -7.38
CA GLY A 123 1.59 -0.64 -7.64
C GLY A 123 1.07 -1.89 -6.91
N TYR A 124 0.67 -1.75 -5.64
CA TYR A 124 0.00 -2.85 -4.90
C TYR A 124 -1.34 -3.24 -5.53
N LEU A 125 -2.12 -2.26 -5.99
CA LEU A 125 -3.44 -2.48 -6.59
C LEU A 125 -3.34 -3.11 -7.99
N GLY A 126 -2.17 -3.11 -8.62
CA GLY A 126 -1.99 -3.56 -10.00
C GLY A 126 -2.42 -2.51 -11.04
N TYR A 127 -2.47 -1.23 -10.65
CA TYR A 127 -2.83 -0.11 -11.51
C TYR A 127 -1.61 0.75 -11.82
N ALA A 128 -1.57 1.30 -13.04
CA ALA A 128 -0.67 2.39 -13.34
C ALA A 128 -1.09 3.64 -12.55
N ALA A 129 -0.15 4.29 -11.86
CA ALA A 129 -0.43 5.46 -11.04
C ALA A 129 -1.18 6.55 -11.83
N GLY A 130 -0.78 6.83 -13.08
CA GLY A 130 -1.45 7.81 -13.95
C GLY A 130 -2.91 7.51 -14.31
N LYS A 131 -3.40 6.27 -14.11
CA LYS A 131 -4.82 5.93 -14.28
C LYS A 131 -5.66 6.30 -13.05
N ILE A 132 -5.02 6.43 -11.88
CA ILE A 132 -5.66 6.77 -10.61
C ILE A 132 -5.43 8.25 -10.30
N TRP A 133 -4.22 8.72 -10.53
CA TRP A 133 -3.72 10.01 -10.10
C TRP A 133 -3.07 10.73 -11.27
N MET A 134 -3.79 11.70 -11.80
CA MET A 134 -3.34 12.66 -12.80
C MET A 134 -2.88 13.92 -12.09
N MET A 135 -1.62 14.29 -12.34
CA MET A 135 -1.03 15.57 -11.95
C MET A 135 -1.27 16.60 -13.06
#